data_AF-A0A949ZU54-F1
#
_entry.id   AF-A0A949ZU54-F1
#
_cell.length_a   1.000
_cell.length_b   1.000
_cell.length_c   1.000
_cell.angle_alpha   90.00
_cell.angle_beta   90.00
_cell.angle_gamma   90.00
#
_symmetry.space_group_name_H-M   'P 1'
#
loop_
_entity.id
_entity.type
_entity.pdbx_description
1 polymer ?
#
loop_
_entity_poly.entity_id
_entity_poly.type
_entity_poly.pdbx_seq_one_letter_code
_entity_poly.pdbx_strand_id
1 'polypeptide(L)'
;MEFELALEFLRVVEDAAVASAKTMGQGDRKRADHVAVEAMRSTMDTVHMQGTIVIGEGERDEAPMLYIGEEVGAPRQDGMAFPQVDIAVDPLEGTNLCATGSPGAITVLAASERHGLLHAPDCYMEKLVVGPSCKGACDLDAPVADNLKAIAR
;
A
#
# COMPACT_ATOMS: atom_id res chain seq x y z
N MET A 1 -2.76 -3.27 -21.12
CA MET A 1 -1.62 -3.07 -20.21
C MET A 1 -2.05 -2.39 -18.91
N GLU A 2 -2.37 -1.09 -18.86
CA GLU A 2 -2.80 -0.45 -17.59
C GLU A 2 -4.07 -1.06 -16.99
N PHE A 3 -5.11 -1.27 -17.80
CA PHE A 3 -6.35 -1.90 -17.35
C PHE A 3 -6.15 -3.35 -16.86
N GLU A 4 -5.19 -4.07 -17.44
CA GLU A 4 -4.88 -5.45 -17.04
C GLU A 4 -4.17 -5.47 -15.68
N LEU A 5 -3.21 -4.57 -15.46
CA LEU A 5 -2.55 -4.42 -14.16
C LEU A 5 -3.52 -4.03 -13.04
N ALA A 6 -4.50 -3.17 -13.32
CA ALA A 6 -5.49 -2.76 -12.32
C ALA A 6 -6.28 -3.96 -11.76
N LEU A 7 -6.65 -4.92 -12.60
CA LEU A 7 -7.32 -6.15 -12.17
C LEU A 7 -6.40 -7.10 -11.41
N GLU A 8 -5.13 -7.16 -11.79
CA GLU A 8 -4.13 -7.94 -11.04
C GLU A 8 -3.86 -7.34 -9.67
N PHE A 9 -3.79 -6.01 -9.54
CA PHE A 9 -3.62 -5.32 -8.27
C PHE A 9 -4.83 -5.47 -7.35
N LEU A 10 -6.04 -5.53 -7.91
CA LEU A 10 -7.24 -5.90 -7.15
C LEU A 10 -7.06 -7.29 -6.51
N ARG A 11 -6.61 -8.29 -7.27
CA ARG A 11 -6.36 -9.64 -6.76
C ARG A 11 -5.28 -9.64 -5.66
N VAL A 12 -4.21 -8.86 -5.83
CA VAL A 12 -3.14 -8.72 -4.84
C VAL A 12 -3.68 -8.25 -3.48
N VAL A 13 -4.53 -7.23 -3.45
CA VAL A 13 -5.10 -6.74 -2.18
C VAL A 13 -6.17 -7.67 -1.62
N GLU A 14 -6.97 -8.35 -2.47
CA GLU A 14 -7.97 -9.33 -2.07
C GLU A 14 -7.33 -10.55 -1.37
N ASP A 15 -6.29 -11.13 -1.96
CA ASP A 15 -5.60 -12.29 -1.41
C ASP A 15 -4.95 -11.96 -0.05
N ALA A 16 -4.34 -10.77 0.07
CA ALA A 16 -3.82 -10.27 1.34
C ALA A 16 -4.93 -10.05 2.40
N ALA A 17 -6.07 -9.49 2.00
CA ALA A 17 -7.20 -9.25 2.90
C ALA A 17 -7.82 -10.56 3.40
N VAL A 18 -7.97 -11.55 2.52
CA VAL A 18 -8.48 -12.87 2.89
C VAL A 18 -7.52 -13.60 3.82
N ALA A 19 -6.20 -13.47 3.60
CA ALA A 19 -5.19 -14.05 4.47
C ALA A 19 -5.22 -13.43 5.87
N SER A 20 -5.19 -12.09 5.97
CA SER A 20 -5.23 -11.38 7.26
C SER A 20 -6.55 -11.60 8.00
N ALA A 21 -7.69 -11.60 7.31
CA ALA A 21 -9.01 -11.81 7.92
C ALA A 21 -9.14 -13.16 8.65
N LYS A 22 -8.44 -14.21 8.21
CA LYS A 22 -8.41 -15.53 8.89
C LYS A 22 -7.74 -15.49 10.26
N THR A 23 -6.95 -14.44 10.54
CA THR A 23 -6.25 -14.21 11.81
C THR A 23 -6.98 -13.22 12.72
N MET A 24 -8.06 -12.62 12.24
CA MET A 24 -8.81 -11.59 12.95
C MET A 24 -9.27 -12.07 14.33
N GLY A 25 -9.09 -11.24 15.35
CA GLY A 25 -9.52 -11.54 16.73
C GLY A 25 -8.67 -12.57 17.47
N GLN A 26 -7.55 -13.04 16.90
CA GLN A 26 -6.65 -13.99 17.56
C GLN A 26 -5.68 -13.33 18.54
N GLY A 27 -5.65 -11.99 18.62
CA GLY A 27 -4.76 -11.25 19.50
C GLY A 27 -3.29 -11.22 19.06
N ASP A 28 -2.98 -11.72 17.86
CA ASP A 28 -1.61 -11.79 17.32
C ASP A 28 -1.44 -10.89 16.09
N ARG A 29 -1.07 -9.63 16.35
CA ARG A 29 -0.86 -8.63 15.30
C ARG A 29 0.29 -8.98 14.36
N LYS A 30 1.35 -9.62 14.86
CA LYS A 30 2.54 -9.96 14.06
C LYS A 30 2.22 -11.08 13.09
N ARG A 31 1.46 -12.08 13.54
CA ARG A 31 0.96 -13.13 12.65
C ARG A 31 0.01 -12.59 11.61
N ALA A 32 -0.91 -11.71 11.99
CA ALA A 32 -1.88 -11.11 11.07
C ALA A 32 -1.18 -10.36 9.93
N ASP A 33 -0.15 -9.60 10.29
CA ASP A 33 0.70 -8.86 9.37
C ASP A 33 1.50 -9.80 8.45
N HIS A 34 2.20 -10.77 9.04
CA HIS A 34 3.01 -11.73 8.30
C HIS A 34 2.24 -12.48 7.21
N VAL A 35 1.04 -12.98 7.51
CA VAL A 35 0.24 -13.70 6.49
C VAL A 35 -0.25 -12.78 5.39
N ALA A 36 -0.43 -11.49 5.67
CA ALA A 36 -0.83 -10.49 4.67
C ALA A 36 0.34 -10.16 3.73
N VAL A 37 1.53 -9.91 4.30
CA VAL A 37 2.79 -9.70 3.57
C VAL A 37 3.07 -10.87 2.63
N GLU A 38 3.02 -12.11 3.15
CA GLU A 38 3.30 -13.32 2.38
C GLU A 38 2.30 -13.51 1.22
N ALA A 39 1.01 -13.33 1.48
CA ALA A 39 -0.04 -13.45 0.47
C ALA A 39 0.07 -12.37 -0.61
N MET A 40 0.30 -11.12 -0.21
CA MET A 40 0.51 -10.00 -1.12
C MET A 40 1.72 -10.27 -2.03
N ARG A 41 2.87 -10.59 -1.44
CA ARG A 41 4.12 -10.87 -2.18
C ARG A 41 3.97 -12.04 -3.15
N SER A 42 3.42 -13.15 -2.68
CA SER A 42 3.22 -14.35 -3.51
C SER A 42 2.30 -14.08 -4.69
N THR A 43 1.27 -13.25 -4.49
CA THR A 43 0.35 -12.87 -5.57
C THR A 43 1.04 -11.95 -6.59
N MET A 44 1.86 -11.00 -6.12
CA MET A 44 2.65 -10.12 -7.00
C MET A 44 3.61 -10.89 -7.91
N ASP A 45 4.19 -12.01 -7.45
CA ASP A 45 5.09 -12.86 -8.25
C ASP A 45 4.39 -13.52 -9.46
N THR A 46 3.06 -13.36 -9.59
CA THR A 46 2.29 -13.85 -10.75
C THR A 46 1.88 -12.74 -11.72
N VAL A 47 2.12 -11.48 -11.37
CA VAL A 47 1.72 -10.32 -12.17
C VAL A 47 2.78 -10.01 -13.22
N HIS A 48 2.41 -9.90 -14.49
CA HIS A 48 3.33 -9.56 -15.59
C HIS A 48 3.78 -8.09 -15.55
N MET A 49 4.65 -7.75 -14.60
CA MET A 49 5.22 -6.42 -14.38
C MET A 49 6.71 -6.51 -14.02
N GLN A 50 7.42 -5.40 -14.19
CA GLN A 50 8.71 -5.13 -13.55
C GLN A 50 8.46 -4.13 -12.42
N GLY A 51 8.01 -4.64 -11.28
CA GLY A 51 7.65 -3.80 -10.14
C GLY A 51 8.83 -3.60 -9.20
N THR A 52 8.96 -2.39 -8.65
CA THR A 52 9.92 -2.09 -7.59
C THR A 52 9.15 -1.56 -6.38
N ILE A 53 9.38 -2.15 -5.20
CA ILE A 53 8.82 -1.63 -3.95
C ILE A 53 9.55 -0.34 -3.58
N VAL A 54 8.83 0.78 -3.50
CA VAL A 54 9.39 2.09 -3.13
C VAL A 54 8.93 2.57 -1.76
N ILE A 55 7.83 2.01 -1.25
CA ILE A 55 7.34 2.12 0.12
C ILE A 55 6.85 0.72 0.51
N GLY A 56 7.31 0.19 1.64
CA GLY A 56 6.93 -1.15 2.09
C GLY A 56 7.23 -1.39 3.57
N GLU A 57 7.47 -2.64 3.94
CA GLU A 57 7.59 -3.11 5.34
C GLU A 57 8.83 -2.56 6.08
N GLY A 58 9.78 -1.97 5.36
CA GLY A 58 10.98 -1.37 5.92
C GLY A 58 12.19 -1.50 4.99
N GLU A 59 13.37 -1.23 5.55
CA GLU A 59 14.65 -1.46 4.88
C GLU A 59 14.94 -2.96 4.75
N ARG A 60 15.79 -3.34 3.79
CA ARG A 60 16.12 -4.75 3.50
C ARG A 60 16.65 -5.54 4.70
N ASP A 61 17.36 -4.87 5.60
CA ASP A 61 17.92 -5.50 6.80
C ASP A 61 16.87 -5.72 7.91
N GLU A 62 15.72 -5.06 7.81
CA GLU A 62 14.64 -5.05 8.81
C GLU A 62 13.43 -5.87 8.36
N ALA A 63 13.19 -5.94 7.05
CA ALA A 63 12.05 -6.64 6.44
C ALA A 63 12.51 -7.74 5.44
N PRO A 64 12.14 -9.01 5.65
CA PRO A 64 12.56 -10.11 4.77
C PRO A 64 11.84 -10.16 3.42
N MET A 65 10.69 -9.50 3.29
CA MET A 65 9.85 -9.41 2.09
C MET A 65 9.24 -8.02 2.02
N LEU A 66 8.90 -7.55 0.82
CA LEU A 66 8.32 -6.23 0.56
C LEU A 66 9.14 -5.08 1.15
N TYR A 67 10.47 -5.23 1.17
CA TYR A 67 11.39 -4.19 1.60
C TYR A 67 11.60 -3.14 0.50
N ILE A 68 12.04 -1.95 0.89
CA ILE A 68 12.32 -0.86 -0.05
C ILE A 68 13.44 -1.28 -1.02
N GLY A 69 13.15 -1.18 -2.32
CA GLY A 69 14.02 -1.61 -3.42
C GLY A 69 13.86 -3.07 -3.84
N GLU A 70 12.92 -3.82 -3.24
CA GLU A 70 12.64 -5.18 -3.66
C GLU A 70 11.99 -5.21 -5.06
N GLU A 71 12.47 -6.10 -5.92
CA GLU A 71 11.87 -6.35 -7.23
C GLU A 71 10.75 -7.40 -7.11
N VAL A 72 9.58 -7.08 -7.66
CA VAL A 72 8.36 -7.90 -7.66
C VAL A 72 7.83 -8.09 -9.08
N GLY A 73 7.10 -9.19 -9.31
CA GLY A 73 6.49 -9.50 -10.60
C GLY A 73 6.88 -10.89 -11.10
N ALA A 74 6.15 -11.34 -12.12
CA ALA A 74 6.40 -12.60 -12.78
C ALA A 74 7.81 -12.66 -13.37
N PRO A 75 8.44 -13.85 -13.38
CA PRO A 75 9.74 -14.04 -14.02
C PRO A 75 9.73 -13.53 -15.46
N ARG A 76 10.76 -12.78 -15.85
CA ARG A 76 10.90 -12.28 -17.21
C ARG A 76 10.96 -13.47 -18.18
N GLN A 77 10.18 -13.38 -19.25
CA GLN A 77 10.22 -14.34 -20.36
C GLN A 77 10.85 -13.67 -21.58
N ASP A 78 11.70 -14.40 -22.31
CA ASP A 78 12.37 -13.88 -23.49
C ASP A 78 11.37 -13.37 -24.53
N GLY A 79 11.56 -12.12 -24.98
CA GLY A 79 10.68 -11.46 -25.95
C GLY A 79 9.42 -10.82 -25.37
N MET A 80 9.16 -10.92 -24.06
CA MET A 80 8.07 -10.20 -23.40
C MET A 80 8.54 -8.88 -22.79
N ALA A 81 7.82 -7.80 -23.09
CA ALA A 81 8.01 -6.49 -22.46
C ALA A 81 7.01 -6.33 -21.32
N PHE A 82 7.51 -6.22 -20.09
CA PHE A 82 6.67 -5.92 -18.93
C PHE A 82 6.76 -4.43 -18.56
N PRO A 83 5.64 -3.80 -18.16
CA PRO A 83 5.64 -2.42 -17.70
C PRO A 83 6.49 -2.26 -16.43
N GLN A 84 7.21 -1.15 -16.32
CA GLN A 84 7.94 -0.77 -15.12
C GLN A 84 7.02 0.01 -14.19
N VAL A 85 6.93 -0.41 -12.94
CA VAL A 85 5.95 0.11 -11.98
C VAL A 85 6.63 0.33 -10.63
N ASP A 86 6.48 1.52 -10.06
CA ASP A 86 6.82 1.74 -8.66
C ASP A 86 5.60 1.42 -7.80
N ILE A 87 5.82 0.70 -6.71
CA ILE A 87 4.75 0.16 -5.87
C ILE A 87 4.96 0.59 -4.42
N ALA A 88 3.90 1.15 -3.83
CA ALA A 88 3.79 1.36 -2.40
C ALA A 88 2.81 0.34 -1.83
N VAL A 89 3.20 -0.36 -0.76
CA VAL A 89 2.36 -1.36 -0.10
C VAL A 89 2.18 -1.06 1.37
N ASP A 90 1.00 -1.41 1.87
CA ASP A 90 0.75 -1.68 3.27
C ASP A 90 -0.13 -2.95 3.32
N PRO A 91 0.50 -4.13 3.41
CA PRO A 91 -0.18 -5.42 3.33
C PRO A 91 -1.26 -5.60 4.40
N LEU A 92 -1.10 -4.98 5.57
CA LEU A 92 -2.12 -4.92 6.61
C LEU A 92 -2.06 -3.60 7.38
N GLU A 93 -2.76 -2.59 6.86
CA GLU A 93 -2.91 -1.35 7.59
C GLU A 93 -3.85 -1.57 8.78
N GLY A 94 -3.39 -1.21 9.96
CA GLY A 94 -4.11 -1.45 11.21
C GLY A 94 -3.97 -2.89 11.76
N THR A 95 -2.76 -3.44 11.84
CA THR A 95 -2.49 -4.78 12.41
C THR A 95 -3.13 -5.02 13.79
N ASN A 96 -3.16 -4.02 14.68
CA ASN A 96 -3.84 -4.08 15.98
C ASN A 96 -5.37 -4.20 15.84
N LEU A 97 -5.96 -3.52 14.86
CA LEU A 97 -7.39 -3.58 14.59
C LEU A 97 -7.76 -4.99 14.12
N CYS A 98 -6.99 -5.56 13.20
CA CYS A 98 -7.16 -6.95 12.78
C CYS A 98 -7.04 -7.93 13.95
N ALA A 99 -5.96 -7.83 14.74
CA ALA A 99 -5.71 -8.71 15.89
C ALA A 99 -6.84 -8.69 16.94
N THR A 100 -7.49 -7.54 17.11
CA THR A 100 -8.61 -7.36 18.07
C THR A 100 -9.99 -7.55 17.45
N GLY A 101 -10.10 -7.68 16.12
CA GLY A 101 -11.37 -7.72 15.40
C GLY A 101 -12.10 -6.37 15.38
N SER A 102 -11.37 -5.28 15.51
CA SER A 102 -11.91 -3.92 15.45
C SER A 102 -12.10 -3.46 14.00
N PRO A 103 -13.08 -2.58 13.71
CA PRO A 103 -13.27 -2.01 12.38
C PRO A 103 -12.06 -1.18 11.93
N GLY A 104 -11.84 -1.10 10.62
CA GLY A 104 -10.90 -0.15 10.00
C GLY A 104 -9.58 -0.74 9.50
N ALA A 105 -9.29 -2.03 9.77
CA ALA A 105 -8.17 -2.71 9.13
C ALA A 105 -8.44 -2.89 7.63
N ILE A 106 -7.43 -2.61 6.79
CA ILE A 106 -7.51 -2.76 5.33
C ILE A 106 -6.19 -3.30 4.79
N THR A 107 -6.21 -3.80 3.56
CA THR A 107 -5.01 -4.06 2.76
C THR A 107 -4.97 -3.02 1.66
N VAL A 108 -3.80 -2.44 1.39
CA VAL A 108 -3.71 -1.35 0.43
C VAL A 108 -2.41 -1.40 -0.36
N LEU A 109 -2.54 -0.99 -1.62
CA LEU A 109 -1.46 -0.85 -2.58
C LEU A 109 -1.70 0.40 -3.41
N ALA A 110 -0.63 1.12 -3.72
CA ALA A 110 -0.60 2.13 -4.77
C ALA A 110 0.49 1.79 -5.79
N ALA A 111 0.21 2.12 -7.05
CA ALA A 111 1.13 1.88 -8.15
C ALA A 111 1.17 3.11 -9.06
N SER A 112 2.35 3.42 -9.59
CA SER A 112 2.56 4.45 -10.60
C SER A 112 3.64 3.99 -11.58
N GLU A 113 3.79 4.67 -12.71
CA GLU A 113 5.01 4.56 -13.49
C GLU A 113 6.24 4.84 -12.62
N ARG A 114 7.39 4.36 -13.06
CA ARG A 114 8.65 4.54 -12.37
C ARG A 114 8.91 6.01 -12.02
N HIS A 115 9.26 6.28 -10.76
CA HIS A 115 9.44 7.59 -10.13
C HIS A 115 8.16 8.42 -9.95
N GLY A 116 6.98 7.82 -10.12
CA GLY A 116 5.68 8.50 -9.94
C GLY A 116 5.22 8.60 -8.48
N LEU A 117 5.86 7.88 -7.56
CA LEU A 117 5.59 7.93 -6.13
C LEU A 117 6.70 8.68 -5.39
N LEU A 118 6.33 9.47 -4.39
CA LEU A 118 7.29 10.10 -3.49
C LEU A 118 8.03 9.02 -2.71
N HIS A 119 9.36 8.98 -2.83
CA HIS A 119 10.20 8.21 -1.92
C HIS A 119 10.16 8.88 -0.54
N ALA A 120 9.25 8.43 0.31
CA ALA A 120 9.07 8.94 1.65
C ALA A 120 9.98 8.15 2.63
N PRO A 121 10.78 8.84 3.46
CA PRO A 121 11.47 8.17 4.57
C PRO A 121 10.46 7.72 5.63
N ASP A 122 10.84 6.75 6.46
CA ASP A 122 10.05 6.35 7.63
C ASP A 122 10.09 7.44 8.70
N CYS A 123 9.17 8.40 8.58
CA CYS A 123 9.01 9.50 9.51
C CYS A 123 7.53 9.90 9.65
N TYR A 124 7.25 10.68 10.69
CA TYR A 124 5.94 11.33 10.80
C TYR A 124 5.75 12.34 9.67
N MET A 125 4.50 12.48 9.23
CA MET A 125 4.07 13.43 8.23
C MET A 125 2.77 14.08 8.68
N GLU A 126 2.75 15.42 8.70
CA GLU A 126 1.52 16.18 8.88
C GLU A 126 0.68 16.08 7.60
N LYS A 127 -0.61 15.76 7.74
CA LYS A 127 -1.51 15.48 6.61
C LYS A 127 -2.79 16.28 6.75
N LEU A 128 -3.17 16.97 5.68
CA LEU A 128 -4.49 17.58 5.50
C LEU A 128 -5.11 17.02 4.22
N VAL A 129 -6.16 16.21 4.37
CA VAL A 129 -6.84 15.54 3.26
C VAL A 129 -8.27 16.07 3.18
N VAL A 130 -8.66 16.57 2.00
CA VAL A 130 -9.98 17.14 1.76
C VAL A 130 -10.58 16.63 0.46
N GLY A 131 -11.91 16.69 0.33
CA GLY A 131 -12.61 16.29 -0.88
C GLY A 131 -12.41 17.27 -2.05
N PRO A 132 -12.83 16.89 -3.28
CA PRO A 132 -12.61 17.69 -4.48
C PRO A 132 -13.17 19.12 -4.43
N SER A 133 -14.30 19.32 -3.72
CA SER A 133 -14.93 20.64 -3.55
C SER A 133 -14.06 21.62 -2.77
N CYS A 134 -13.12 21.13 -1.96
CA CYS A 134 -12.25 21.92 -1.10
C CYS A 134 -10.82 22.03 -1.66
N LYS A 135 -10.56 21.52 -2.87
CA LYS A 135 -9.23 21.55 -3.48
C LYS A 135 -8.76 22.99 -3.67
N GLY A 136 -7.62 23.33 -3.06
CA GLY A 136 -7.05 24.68 -3.09
C GLY A 136 -7.71 25.69 -2.14
N ALA A 137 -8.69 25.27 -1.34
CA ALA A 137 -9.35 26.12 -0.36
C ALA A 137 -8.73 26.00 1.05
N CYS A 138 -7.99 24.91 1.31
CA CYS A 138 -7.35 24.63 2.60
C CYS A 138 -5.83 24.68 2.48
N ASP A 139 -5.16 24.98 3.58
CA ASP A 139 -3.70 25.10 3.68
C ASP A 139 -3.20 24.39 4.94
N LEU A 140 -2.13 23.61 4.82
CA LEU A 140 -1.53 22.88 5.95
C LEU A 140 -0.97 23.84 7.00
N ASP A 141 -0.44 24.99 6.58
CA ASP A 141 0.15 25.99 7.47
C ASP A 141 -0.91 26.89 8.15
N ALA A 142 -2.18 26.79 7.72
CA ALA A 142 -3.26 27.58 8.29
C ALA A 142 -3.79 26.98 9.61
N PRO A 143 -4.25 27.83 10.56
CA PRO A 143 -4.93 27.34 11.75
C PRO A 143 -6.13 26.45 11.40
N VAL A 144 -6.35 25.39 12.19
CA VAL A 144 -7.46 24.44 12.01
C VAL A 144 -8.81 25.15 11.85
N ALA A 145 -9.07 26.20 12.63
CA ALA A 145 -10.32 26.96 12.56
C ALA A 145 -10.57 27.62 11.20
N ASP A 146 -9.53 28.01 10.48
CA ASP A 146 -9.65 28.66 9.17
C ASP A 146 -9.87 27.61 8.07
N ASN A 147 -9.19 26.47 8.14
CA ASN A 147 -9.49 25.32 7.28
C ASN A 147 -10.93 24.84 7.45
N LEU A 148 -11.44 24.75 8.68
CA LEU A 148 -12.85 24.37 8.91
C LEU A 148 -13.84 25.38 8.31
N LYS A 149 -13.55 26.69 8.37
CA LYS A 149 -14.38 27.70 7.71
C LYS A 149 -14.31 27.61 6.20
N ALA A 150 -13.15 27.26 5.64
CA ALA A 150 -12.97 27.08 4.20
C ALA A 150 -13.75 25.85 3.70
N ILE A 151 -13.70 24.74 4.46
CA ILE A 151 -14.44 23.50 4.16
C ILE A 151 -15.95 23.72 4.21
N ALA A 152 -16.43 24.58 5.11
CA ALA A 152 -17.87 24.82 5.30
C ALA A 152 -18.52 25.73 4.24
N ARG A 153 -17.75 26.31 3.30
CA ARG A 153 -18.26 27.16 2.21
C ARG A 153 -18.69 26.32 1.01
#